data_AF-A0A1Q4W6M7-F1
#
_entry.id   AF-A0A1Q4W6M7-F1
#
_cell.length_a   1.000
_cell.length_b   1.000
_cell.length_c   1.000
_cell.angle_alpha   90.00
_cell.angle_beta   90.00
_cell.angle_gamma   90.00
#
_symmetry.space_group_name_H-M   'P 1'
#
loop_
_entity.id
_entity.type
_entity.pdbx_description
1 polymer ?
#
loop_
_entity_poly.entity_id
_entity_poly.type
_entity_poly.pdbx_seq_one_letter_code
_entity_poly.pdbx_strand_id
1 'polypeptide(L)' 'MPIAAEAVRSDLLCGVGPDGRWHGWFEVRVHADALRTIGLHPEQASAVVNGSSPPGWWHAEAERRARR' A
#
# COMPACT_ATOMS: atom_id res chain seq x y z
N MET A 1 -4.40 -17.25 -3.67
CA MET A 1 -4.40 -15.85 -3.22
C MET A 1 -5.80 -15.27 -3.43
N PRO A 2 -6.27 -14.36 -2.56
CA PRO A 2 -7.65 -13.84 -2.64
C PRO A 2 -7.85 -12.73 -3.70
N ILE A 3 -6.75 -12.24 -4.29
CA ILE A 3 -6.74 -11.35 -5.45
C ILE A 3 -6.08 -12.13 -6.60
N ALA A 4 -6.68 -12.06 -7.79
CA ALA A 4 -6.15 -12.68 -9.00
C ALA A 4 -4.80 -12.05 -9.38
N ALA A 5 -3.82 -12.86 -9.79
CA ALA A 5 -2.45 -12.37 -10.02
C ALA A 5 -2.39 -11.31 -11.13
N GLU A 6 -3.26 -11.44 -12.12
CA GLU A 6 -3.37 -10.57 -13.29
C GLU A 6 -3.91 -9.18 -12.91
N ALA A 7 -4.62 -9.09 -11.80
CA ALA A 7 -5.14 -7.83 -11.26
C ALA A 7 -4.11 -7.08 -10.39
N VAL A 8 -2.94 -7.68 -10.13
CA VAL A 8 -1.84 -7.08 -9.38
C VAL A 8 -0.69 -6.77 -10.33
N ARG A 9 -0.35 -5.50 -10.43
CA ARG A 9 0.83 -5.05 -11.17
C ARG A 9 1.91 -4.62 -10.17
N SER A 10 3.10 -5.18 -10.34
CA SER A 10 4.29 -4.80 -9.57
C SER A 10 5.34 -4.23 -10.51
N ASP A 11 5.66 -2.95 -10.36
CA ASP A 11 6.70 -2.28 -11.11
C ASP A 11 7.92 -2.06 -10.21
N LEU A 12 9.13 -2.32 -10.72
CA LEU A 12 10.38 -2.04 -10.01
C LEU A 12 10.95 -0.71 -10.51
N LEU A 13 11.30 0.17 -9.59
CA LEU A 13 11.89 1.47 -9.86
C LEU A 13 13.22 1.59 -9.10
N CYS A 14 14.21 2.23 -9.71
CA CYS A 14 15.48 2.54 -9.06
C CYS A 14 15.90 3.97 -9.39
N GLY A 15 16.52 4.67 -8.45
CA GLY A 15 16.97 6.04 -8.64
C GLY A 15 17.78 6.58 -7.46
N VAL A 16 18.40 7.74 -7.68
CA VAL A 16 19.18 8.42 -6.64
C VAL A 16 18.22 9.13 -5.68
N GLY A 17 18.33 8.81 -4.39
CA GLY A 17 17.52 9.39 -3.34
C GLY A 17 18.02 10.75 -2.86
N PRO A 18 17.27 11.42 -1.95
CA PRO A 18 17.66 12.71 -1.38
C PRO A 18 18.99 12.70 -0.61
N ASP A 19 19.47 11.51 -0.21
CA ASP A 19 20.75 11.29 0.46
C ASP A 19 21.92 11.05 -0.51
N GLY A 20 21.69 11.16 -1.82
CA GLY A 20 22.69 10.94 -2.86
C GLY A 20 23.04 9.46 -3.11
N ARG A 21 22.34 8.52 -2.47
CA ARG A 21 22.55 7.07 -2.65
C ARG A 21 21.56 6.50 -3.66
N TRP A 22 21.90 5.38 -4.29
CA TRP A 22 20.94 4.61 -5.08
C TRP A 22 19.96 3.89 -4.16
N HIS A 23 18.66 4.04 -4.45
CA HIS A 23 17.58 3.32 -3.79
C HIS A 23 16.78 2.54 -4.83
N GLY A 24 16.19 1.44 -4.39
CA GLY A 24 15.20 0.68 -5.13
C GLY A 24 13.84 0.75 -4.43
N TRP A 25 12.79 0.82 -5.23
CA TRP A 25 11.40 0.84 -4.77
C TRP A 25 10.58 -0.09 -5.65
N PHE A 26 9.49 -0.62 -5.12
CA PHE A 26 8.50 -1.31 -5.91
C PHE A 26 7.16 -0.59 -5.76
N GLU A 27 6.47 -0.38 -6.87
CA GLU A 27 5.10 0.12 -6.90
C GLU A 27 4.17 -1.09 -7.08
N VAL A 28 3.21 -1.26 -6.16
CA VAL A 28 2.16 -2.27 -6.29
C VAL A 28 0.85 -1.57 -6.59
N ARG A 29 0.26 -1.89 -7.74
CA ARG A 29 -1.05 -1.40 -8.16
C ARG A 29 -2.02 -2.57 -8.25
N VAL A 30 -3.22 -2.38 -7.73
CA VAL A 30 -4.30 -3.36 -7.81
C VAL A 30 -5.51 -2.71 -8.45
N HIS A 31 -6.13 -3.38 -9.42
CA HIS A 31 -7.38 -2.88 -10.00
C HIS A 31 -8.46 -2.81 -8.92
N ALA A 32 -9.17 -1.69 -8.81
CA ALA A 32 -10.11 -1.47 -7.72
C ALA A 32 -11.15 -2.59 -7.63
N ASP A 33 -11.75 -3.00 -8.75
CA ASP A 33 -12.74 -4.10 -8.77
C ASP A 33 -12.22 -5.43 -8.23
N ALA A 34 -10.92 -5.71 -8.35
CA ALA A 34 -10.34 -6.93 -7.81
C ALA A 34 -10.30 -6.93 -6.27
N LEU A 35 -10.43 -5.76 -5.63
CA LEU A 35 -10.55 -5.63 -4.18
C LEU A 35 -11.94 -6.04 -3.65
N ARG A 36 -12.94 -6.19 -4.54
CA ARG A 36 -14.31 -6.56 -4.13
C ARG A 36 -14.36 -7.92 -3.43
N THR A 37 -13.54 -8.86 -3.87
CA THR A 37 -13.48 -10.23 -3.33
C THR A 37 -13.05 -10.29 -1.86
N ILE A 38 -12.34 -9.26 -1.39
CA ILE A 38 -11.85 -9.14 -0.02
C ILE A 38 -12.52 -8.00 0.77
N GLY A 39 -13.55 -7.36 0.20
CA GLY A 39 -14.28 -6.30 0.88
C GLY A 39 -13.52 -4.97 0.97
N LEU A 40 -12.47 -4.75 0.17
CA LEU A 40 -11.65 -3.54 0.20
C LEU A 40 -11.95 -2.57 -0.96
N HIS A 41 -13.01 -2.81 -1.74
CA HIS A 41 -13.41 -1.87 -2.79
C HIS A 41 -13.92 -0.55 -2.18
N PRO A 42 -13.58 0.64 -2.73
CA PRO A 42 -13.98 1.93 -2.16
C PRO A 42 -15.49 2.11 -1.95
N GLU A 43 -16.32 1.48 -2.79
CA GLU A 43 -17.79 1.51 -2.66
C GLU A 43 -18.35 0.47 -1.66
N GLN A 44 -17.54 -0.41 -1.09
CA GLN A 44 -18.00 -1.38 -0.09
C GLN A 44 -17.90 -0.79 1.32
N ALA A 45 -18.95 -0.98 2.12
CA ALA A 45 -18.98 -0.50 3.50
C ALA A 45 -17.84 -1.09 4.37
N SER A 46 -17.39 -2.30 4.07
CA SER A 46 -16.26 -2.95 4.76
C SER A 46 -14.91 -2.30 4.49
N ALA A 47 -14.78 -1.49 3.44
CA ALA A 47 -13.54 -0.77 3.13
C ALA A 47 -13.38 0.51 3.97
N VAL A 48 -14.45 0.95 4.65
CA VAL A 48 -14.42 2.14 5.50
C VAL A 48 -13.65 1.84 6.77
N VAL A 49 -12.56 2.59 7.01
CA VAL A 49 -11.81 2.54 8.26
C VAL A 49 -12.61 3.27 9.35
N ASN A 50 -13.36 2.51 10.15
CA ASN A 50 -14.20 3.01 11.24
C ASN A 50 -13.75 2.55 12.64
N GLY A 51 -12.67 1.76 12.72
CA GLY A 51 -12.07 1.30 13.97
C GLY A 51 -11.11 2.32 14.57
N SER A 52 -10.74 2.12 15.84
CA SER A 52 -9.58 2.82 16.41
C SER A 52 -8.35 2.52 15.57
N SER A 53 -7.49 3.53 15.38
CA SER A 53 -6.19 3.28 14.78
C SER A 53 -5.45 2.22 15.59
N PRO A 54 -4.71 1.30 14.94
CA PRO A 54 -3.85 0.36 15.63
C PRO A 54 -2.89 1.08 16.59
N PRO A 55 -2.33 0.39 17.60
CA PRO A 55 -1.35 0.98 18.50
C PRO A 55 -0.24 1.71 17.74
N GLY A 56 0.19 2.87 18.23
CA GLY A 56 1.12 3.74 17.49
C GLY A 56 2.44 3.06 17.09
N TRP A 57 2.89 2.05 17.83
CA TRP A 57 4.07 1.25 17.46
C TRP A 57 3.91 0.48 16.15
N TRP A 58 2.68 0.19 15.73
CA TRP A 58 2.35 -0.54 14.50
C TRP A 58 2.67 0.28 13.24
N HIS A 59 2.44 1.59 13.27
CA HIS A 59 2.68 2.49 12.13
C HIS A 59 3.88 3.42 12.32
N ALA A 60 4.57 3.35 13.47
CA ALA A 60 5.64 4.28 13.83
C ALA A 60 6.71 4.46 12.74
N GLU A 61 7.11 3.38 12.07
CA GLU A 61 8.11 3.47 10.99
C GLU A 61 7.57 4.10 9.71
N ALA A 62 6.33 3.77 9.33
CA ALA A 62 5.67 4.39 8.18
C ALA A 62 5.48 5.90 8.41
N GLU A 63 5.04 6.29 9.60
CA GLU A 63 4.91 7.70 9.98
C GLU A 63 6.26 8.44 10.00
N ARG A 64 7.34 7.79 10.48
CA ARG A 64 8.69 8.39 10.42
C ARG A 64 9.13 8.64 8.98
N ARG A 65 8.84 7.72 8.07
CA ARG A 65 9.17 7.87 6.64
C ARG A 65 8.34 8.97 5.97
N ALA A 66 7.05 9.08 6.27
CA ALA A 66 6.18 10.11 5.69
C ALA A 66 6.55 11.54 6.11
N ARG A 67 7.27 11.71 7.22
CA ARG A 67 7.75 13.02 7.72
C ARG A 67 9.11 13.44 7.17
N ARG A 68 9.77 12.60 6.38
CA ARG A 68 11.08 12.88 5.74
C ARG A 68 10.88 13.29 4.30
#